data_AF-A0A7W5UJM0-F1
#
_entry.id   AF-A0A7W5UJM0-F1
#
_cell.length_a   1.000
_cell.length_b   1.000
_cell.length_c   1.000
_cell.angle_alpha   90.00
_cell.angle_beta   90.00
_cell.angle_gamma   90.00
#
_symmetry.space_group_name_H-M   'P 1'
#
loop_
_entity.id
_entity.type
_entity.pdbx_description
1 polymer ?
#
loop_
_entity_poly.entity_id
_entity_poly.type
_entity_poly.pdbx_seq_one_letter_code
_entity_poly.pdbx_strand_id
1 'polypeptide(L)'
;MKITNIIQRLCLFLFVLVLAAPAWATNFGCARYEVFRSRELGKHQTVTTLRKGKVEITFSRCNTTGGTGSGAIYELAKGSRITVKAIDGYRIRWIILRDTEGGKRYSHKDGIKRINRVTSGYNYYFEKNAISNSKIKEGNQQDLNDDDNNIVVYQNDASAQSVDIVTHNNSDWDQFKVRDIIVGVVNELHVKYQQEEYSTYTVGWGIAPGCTRPNRYTGLPKYKVDNEYVATVNNGGIVNVKHPGTVVLTATFPPDEWFSGAECSTKVHVLRDKVTFTAKDLPDMLYTPYDFRSLLQTSTLSDKEFRWDNPQFSITSSNSSVLSCDNGMLKPSGTSGEATITVRQEENDFYEPASFSHTFIVVRRDQNGTVLIKDANEWKLFCKLVNDKGMTNLNAKLEADINLDNNSTIVGTEEHKYAGTFDGQGHTLTVHVVGVGQGTAPFHRTNGTTIKNLTIAGTVTAPANTDNYHTAGLVGFSENTT
;
A
#
# COMPACT_ATOMS: atom_id res chain seq x y z
N MET A 1 -32.84 -30.39 -29.01
CA MET A 1 -33.33 -30.38 -27.61
C MET A 1 -32.84 -29.09 -26.98
N LYS A 2 -33.73 -28.14 -26.64
CA LYS A 2 -33.39 -26.74 -26.32
C LYS A 2 -32.72 -26.61 -24.95
N ILE A 3 -31.59 -25.89 -24.90
CA ILE A 3 -30.74 -25.56 -23.73
C ILE A 3 -31.56 -24.99 -22.55
N THR A 4 -32.71 -24.38 -22.83
CA THR A 4 -33.64 -23.80 -21.85
C THR A 4 -34.18 -24.82 -20.83
N ASN A 5 -34.38 -26.08 -21.22
CA ASN A 5 -34.91 -27.11 -20.32
C ASN A 5 -33.88 -27.69 -19.33
N ILE A 6 -32.58 -27.52 -19.62
CA ILE A 6 -31.49 -27.98 -18.73
C ILE A 6 -31.28 -26.98 -17.60
N ILE A 7 -31.30 -25.67 -17.89
CA ILE A 7 -31.15 -24.61 -16.89
C ILE A 7 -32.33 -24.62 -15.91
N GLN A 8 -33.55 -24.82 -16.40
CA GLN A 8 -34.74 -24.83 -15.54
C GLN A 8 -34.78 -26.06 -14.62
N ARG A 9 -34.26 -27.22 -15.05
CA ARG A 9 -34.11 -28.41 -14.21
C ARG A 9 -32.93 -28.33 -13.25
N LEU A 10 -31.83 -27.67 -13.61
CA LEU A 10 -30.70 -27.40 -12.71
C LEU A 10 -31.08 -26.41 -11.61
N CYS A 11 -31.83 -25.35 -11.93
CA CYS A 11 -32.35 -24.40 -10.95
C CYS A 11 -33.38 -25.03 -10.01
N LEU A 12 -34.20 -25.96 -10.50
CA LEU A 12 -35.14 -26.73 -9.67
C LEU A 12 -34.39 -27.72 -8.74
N PHE A 13 -33.31 -28.35 -9.22
CA PHE A 13 -32.45 -29.20 -8.39
C PHE A 13 -31.65 -28.40 -7.33
N LEU A 14 -31.19 -27.18 -7.67
CA LEU A 14 -30.55 -26.29 -6.71
C LEU A 14 -31.54 -25.74 -5.67
N PHE A 15 -32.78 -25.44 -6.05
CA PHE A 15 -33.81 -25.00 -5.11
C PHE A 15 -34.31 -26.11 -4.19
N VAL A 16 -34.35 -27.36 -4.67
CA VAL A 16 -34.75 -28.52 -3.84
C VAL A 16 -33.66 -28.88 -2.82
N LEU A 17 -32.37 -28.63 -3.11
CA LEU A 17 -31.28 -28.76 -2.14
C LEU A 17 -31.25 -27.65 -1.07
N VAL A 18 -31.92 -26.51 -1.32
CA VAL A 18 -32.02 -25.38 -0.38
C VAL A 18 -33.28 -25.45 0.50
N LEU A 19 -34.26 -26.30 0.17
CA LEU A 19 -35.56 -26.33 0.88
C LEU A 19 -35.83 -27.56 1.76
N ALA A 20 -34.87 -28.48 1.90
CA ALA A 20 -34.90 -29.48 2.96
C ALA A 20 -33.48 -30.01 3.19
N ALA A 21 -32.60 -29.16 3.74
CA ALA A 21 -31.55 -29.74 4.56
C ALA A 21 -32.27 -30.54 5.67
N PRO A 22 -32.07 -31.86 5.80
CA PRO A 22 -32.54 -32.54 7.00
C PRO A 22 -31.96 -31.76 8.18
N ALA A 23 -32.71 -31.56 9.25
CA ALA A 23 -32.17 -30.94 10.46
C ALA A 23 -31.03 -31.84 10.97
N TRP A 24 -29.82 -31.63 10.46
CA TRP A 24 -28.59 -32.21 10.96
C TRP A 24 -28.54 -31.78 12.42
N ALA A 25 -28.31 -32.73 13.34
CA ALA A 25 -28.18 -32.46 14.76
C ALA A 25 -27.26 -31.24 14.95
N THR A 26 -27.81 -30.12 15.39
CA THR A 26 -27.04 -28.87 15.50
C THR A 26 -26.10 -29.03 16.67
N ASN A 27 -24.83 -29.30 16.43
CA ASN A 27 -23.83 -29.32 17.50
C ASN A 27 -23.68 -27.90 18.05
N PHE A 28 -24.10 -27.69 19.29
CA PHE A 28 -24.10 -26.37 19.91
C PHE A 28 -22.75 -25.96 20.50
N GLY A 29 -21.73 -26.83 20.47
CA GLY A 29 -20.32 -26.58 20.83
C GLY A 29 -20.01 -25.38 21.75
N CYS A 30 -19.55 -25.64 22.97
CA CYS A 30 -19.14 -24.59 23.91
C CYS A 30 -17.85 -24.94 24.62
N ALA A 31 -17.12 -23.92 25.08
CA ALA A 31 -15.98 -24.11 25.96
C ALA A 31 -16.43 -24.62 27.33
N ARG A 32 -17.55 -24.08 27.83
CA ARG A 32 -18.11 -24.32 29.17
C ARG A 32 -19.62 -24.10 29.15
N TYR A 33 -20.31 -24.70 30.11
CA TYR A 33 -21.72 -24.45 30.36
C TYR A 33 -22.02 -24.29 31.86
N GLU A 34 -23.08 -23.57 32.18
CA GLU A 34 -23.57 -23.40 33.55
C GLU A 34 -25.05 -23.80 33.62
N VAL A 35 -25.42 -24.62 34.60
CA VAL A 35 -26.80 -25.11 34.80
C VAL A 35 -27.43 -24.38 35.99
N PHE A 36 -28.53 -23.67 35.76
CA PHE A 36 -29.32 -22.97 36.77
C PHE A 36 -30.63 -23.73 37.02
N ARG A 37 -30.72 -24.43 38.15
CA ARG A 37 -31.87 -25.28 38.48
C ARG A 37 -32.84 -24.54 39.39
N SER A 38 -34.08 -24.37 38.95
CA SER A 38 -35.11 -23.68 39.76
C SER A 38 -35.35 -24.34 41.12
N ARG A 39 -35.21 -25.67 41.18
CA ARG A 39 -35.40 -26.46 42.40
C ARG A 39 -34.37 -26.21 43.50
N GLU A 40 -33.21 -25.63 43.19
CA GLU A 40 -32.19 -25.26 44.18
C GLU A 40 -32.60 -24.05 45.04
N LEU A 41 -33.62 -23.29 44.60
CA LEU A 41 -34.04 -22.05 45.27
C LEU A 41 -35.18 -22.24 46.29
N GLY A 42 -35.90 -23.36 46.23
CA GLY A 42 -37.13 -23.56 47.00
C GLY A 42 -38.36 -22.90 46.37
N LYS A 43 -39.55 -23.16 46.94
CA LYS A 43 -40.86 -22.76 46.41
C LYS A 43 -41.25 -21.33 46.83
N HIS A 44 -42.09 -20.67 46.02
CA HIS A 44 -42.65 -19.34 46.29
C HIS A 44 -41.60 -18.24 46.56
N GLN A 45 -40.43 -18.35 45.96
CA GLN A 45 -39.36 -17.37 46.10
C GLN A 45 -39.40 -16.35 44.96
N THR A 46 -39.23 -15.08 45.28
CA THR A 46 -38.96 -14.05 44.27
C THR A 46 -37.53 -14.21 43.76
N VAL A 47 -37.35 -14.33 42.45
CA VAL A 47 -36.04 -14.54 41.81
C VAL A 47 -35.68 -13.29 41.02
N THR A 48 -34.64 -12.59 41.45
CA THR A 48 -34.14 -11.38 40.77
C THR A 48 -32.85 -11.66 40.01
N THR A 49 -31.83 -12.18 40.68
CA THR A 49 -30.52 -12.47 40.07
C THR A 49 -29.99 -13.82 40.52
N LEU A 50 -29.45 -14.58 39.58
CA LEU A 50 -28.72 -15.82 39.81
C LEU A 50 -27.29 -15.67 39.29
N ARG A 51 -26.31 -16.20 40.02
CA ARG A 51 -24.90 -16.16 39.65
C ARG A 51 -24.32 -17.57 39.78
N LYS A 52 -23.72 -18.08 38.71
CA LYS A 52 -23.03 -19.37 38.74
C LYS A 52 -21.88 -19.35 37.74
N GLY A 53 -20.68 -19.66 38.23
CA GLY A 53 -19.46 -19.70 37.43
C GLY A 53 -19.26 -18.47 36.56
N LYS A 54 -19.35 -18.63 35.23
CA LYS A 54 -19.12 -17.57 34.24
C LYS A 54 -20.37 -16.78 33.83
N VAL A 55 -21.51 -17.05 34.45
CA VAL A 55 -22.81 -16.55 34.00
C VAL A 55 -23.60 -15.91 35.15
N GLU A 56 -24.27 -14.80 34.83
CA GLU A 56 -25.28 -14.14 35.63
C GLU A 56 -26.61 -14.14 34.87
N ILE A 57 -27.70 -14.49 35.53
CA ILE A 57 -29.06 -14.37 34.99
C ILE A 57 -29.83 -13.38 35.83
N THR A 58 -30.36 -12.33 35.21
CA THR A 58 -31.26 -11.37 35.85
C THR A 58 -32.65 -11.49 35.27
N PHE A 59 -33.64 -11.59 36.14
CA PHE A 59 -35.05 -11.62 35.80
C PHE A 59 -35.68 -10.28 36.15
N SER A 60 -36.42 -9.70 35.22
CA SER A 60 -37.18 -8.50 35.51
C SER A 60 -38.36 -8.76 36.45
N ARG A 61 -39.07 -9.89 36.29
CA ARG A 61 -40.18 -10.33 37.15
C ARG A 61 -40.31 -11.85 37.11
N CYS A 62 -39.80 -12.55 38.12
CA CYS A 62 -39.84 -14.02 38.20
C CYS A 62 -40.07 -14.47 39.65
N ASN A 63 -40.90 -15.51 39.82
CA ASN A 63 -41.06 -16.23 41.08
C ASN A 63 -40.83 -17.74 40.86
N THR A 64 -40.64 -18.52 41.93
CA THR A 64 -40.70 -19.98 41.85
C THR A 64 -42.09 -20.53 42.18
N THR A 65 -42.53 -21.55 41.44
CA THR A 65 -43.86 -22.17 41.62
C THR A 65 -44.01 -22.94 42.95
N GLY A 66 -45.27 -23.15 43.36
CA GLY A 66 -45.64 -23.85 44.61
C GLY A 66 -46.12 -25.30 44.47
N GLY A 67 -46.42 -25.76 43.25
CA GLY A 67 -47.26 -26.94 42.99
C GLY A 67 -46.87 -28.26 43.67
N THR A 68 -47.83 -29.16 43.78
CA THR A 68 -47.65 -30.54 44.27
C THR A 68 -47.06 -31.41 43.15
N GLY A 69 -45.94 -32.11 43.43
CA GLY A 69 -45.43 -33.20 42.58
C GLY A 69 -44.09 -32.98 41.85
N SER A 70 -43.59 -31.75 41.70
CA SER A 70 -42.23 -31.51 41.19
C SER A 70 -41.65 -30.26 41.83
N GLY A 71 -40.33 -30.20 42.02
CA GLY A 71 -39.64 -29.05 42.64
C GLY A 71 -39.99 -27.70 42.00
N ALA A 72 -39.67 -26.61 42.69
CA ALA A 72 -39.84 -25.24 42.21
C ALA A 72 -39.47 -25.07 40.72
N ILE A 73 -40.26 -24.32 39.93
CA ILE A 73 -40.03 -23.97 38.52
C ILE A 73 -39.96 -22.44 38.41
N TYR A 74 -39.11 -21.88 37.55
CA TYR A 74 -39.12 -20.44 37.29
C TYR A 74 -40.40 -20.07 36.55
N GLU A 75 -41.21 -19.19 37.12
CA GLU A 75 -42.44 -18.66 36.56
C GLU A 75 -42.32 -17.15 36.37
N LEU A 76 -42.41 -16.72 35.10
CA LEU A 76 -42.14 -15.37 34.68
C LEU A 76 -43.43 -14.63 34.35
N ALA A 77 -43.53 -13.38 34.81
CA ALA A 77 -44.66 -12.54 34.42
C ALA A 77 -44.69 -12.34 32.90
N LYS A 78 -45.89 -12.25 32.32
CA LYS A 78 -46.07 -12.01 30.89
C LYS A 78 -45.35 -10.74 30.44
N GLY A 79 -44.65 -10.82 29.31
CA GLY A 79 -43.85 -9.73 28.74
C GLY A 79 -42.55 -9.43 29.50
N SER A 80 -42.21 -10.22 30.53
CA SER A 80 -40.97 -10.04 31.29
C SER A 80 -39.75 -10.54 30.51
N ARG A 81 -38.60 -10.03 30.91
CA ARG A 81 -37.27 -10.31 30.35
C ARG A 81 -36.43 -11.18 31.30
N ILE A 82 -35.73 -12.15 30.70
CA ILE A 82 -34.54 -12.83 31.21
C ILE A 82 -33.34 -12.18 30.53
N THR A 83 -32.38 -11.69 31.30
CA THR A 83 -31.09 -11.18 30.81
C THR A 83 -30.00 -12.13 31.26
N VAL A 84 -29.35 -12.80 30.31
CA VAL A 84 -28.23 -13.71 30.56
C VAL A 84 -26.94 -13.00 30.18
N LYS A 85 -26.05 -12.78 31.14
CA LYS A 85 -24.78 -12.08 30.95
C LYS A 85 -23.62 -12.99 31.30
N ALA A 86 -22.65 -13.11 30.38
CA ALA A 86 -21.37 -13.72 30.66
C ALA A 86 -20.42 -12.72 31.35
N ILE A 87 -19.49 -13.20 32.17
CA ILE A 87 -18.42 -12.35 32.70
C ILE A 87 -17.47 -11.85 31.59
N ASP A 88 -16.62 -10.89 31.90
CA ASP A 88 -15.65 -10.32 30.95
C ASP A 88 -14.72 -11.39 30.37
N GLY A 89 -14.45 -11.29 29.06
CA GLY A 89 -13.69 -12.28 28.30
C GLY A 89 -14.49 -13.50 27.84
N TYR A 90 -15.81 -13.55 28.09
CA TYR A 90 -16.69 -14.63 27.64
C TYR A 90 -17.87 -14.09 26.82
N ARG A 91 -18.45 -14.96 26.00
CA ARG A 91 -19.60 -14.68 25.13
C ARG A 91 -20.62 -15.81 25.19
N ILE A 92 -21.90 -15.48 25.03
CA ILE A 92 -23.00 -16.44 25.07
C ILE A 92 -23.12 -17.12 23.70
N ARG A 93 -22.92 -18.43 23.61
CA ARG A 93 -23.12 -19.19 22.37
C ARG A 93 -24.57 -19.64 22.24
N TRP A 94 -25.12 -20.17 23.32
CA TRP A 94 -26.48 -20.64 23.39
C TRP A 94 -27.02 -20.61 24.82
N ILE A 95 -28.35 -20.59 24.92
CA ILE A 95 -29.13 -20.70 26.15
C ILE A 95 -30.23 -21.73 25.89
N ILE A 96 -30.24 -22.82 26.66
CA ILE A 96 -31.31 -23.81 26.65
C ILE A 96 -32.26 -23.48 27.78
N LEU A 97 -33.49 -23.12 27.42
CA LEU A 97 -34.62 -23.04 28.33
C LEU A 97 -35.28 -24.41 28.35
N ARG A 98 -35.03 -25.17 29.42
CA ARG A 98 -35.44 -26.56 29.49
C ARG A 98 -36.89 -26.70 29.95
N ASP A 99 -37.62 -27.60 29.30
CA ASP A 99 -38.98 -27.99 29.67
C ASP A 99 -39.88 -26.75 29.89
N THR A 100 -40.11 -26.02 28.79
CA THR A 100 -40.85 -24.76 28.85
C THR A 100 -42.36 -24.98 28.83
N GLU A 101 -43.11 -24.14 29.55
CA GLU A 101 -44.58 -24.12 29.55
C GLU A 101 -45.10 -22.67 29.42
N GLY A 102 -46.40 -22.45 29.64
CA GLY A 102 -47.00 -21.11 29.59
C GLY A 102 -47.50 -20.68 28.22
N GLY A 103 -47.82 -21.64 27.35
CA GLY A 103 -48.33 -21.34 26.01
C GLY A 103 -48.74 -22.59 25.26
N LYS A 104 -48.97 -22.47 23.95
CA LYS A 104 -49.29 -23.63 23.10
C LYS A 104 -48.12 -24.64 23.11
N ARG A 105 -48.45 -25.93 22.95
CA ARG A 105 -47.46 -27.04 22.87
C ARG A 105 -46.44 -26.83 21.75
N TYR A 106 -45.25 -27.41 21.88
CA TYR A 106 -44.16 -27.28 20.89
C TYR A 106 -44.58 -27.63 19.45
N SER A 107 -45.47 -28.62 19.27
CA SER A 107 -45.96 -29.05 17.94
C SER A 107 -46.99 -28.10 17.32
N HIS A 108 -47.43 -27.07 18.04
CA HIS A 108 -48.29 -26.03 17.50
C HIS A 108 -47.45 -24.90 16.90
N LYS A 109 -47.86 -24.36 15.75
CA LYS A 109 -47.15 -23.27 15.05
C LYS A 109 -46.83 -22.05 15.92
N ASP A 110 -47.73 -21.74 16.85
CA ASP A 110 -47.56 -20.62 17.79
C ASP A 110 -46.78 -21.00 19.05
N GLY A 111 -46.46 -22.28 19.30
CA GLY A 111 -45.75 -22.70 20.52
C GLY A 111 -44.43 -21.96 20.72
N ILE A 112 -43.71 -21.67 19.62
CA ILE A 112 -42.40 -20.99 19.70
C ILE A 112 -42.55 -19.52 20.13
N LYS A 113 -43.74 -18.93 19.95
CA LYS A 113 -44.07 -17.57 20.37
C LYS A 113 -44.20 -17.42 21.88
N ARG A 114 -43.94 -18.47 22.67
CA ARG A 114 -43.64 -18.36 24.12
C ARG A 114 -42.51 -17.37 24.37
N ILE A 115 -41.58 -17.29 23.41
CA ILE A 115 -40.59 -16.21 23.31
C ILE A 115 -41.11 -15.17 22.31
N ASN A 116 -41.14 -13.91 22.74
CA ASN A 116 -41.54 -12.79 21.91
C ASN A 116 -40.36 -12.31 21.05
N ARG A 117 -39.20 -12.11 21.68
CA ARG A 117 -37.96 -11.73 20.98
C ARG A 117 -36.73 -12.10 21.80
N VAL A 118 -35.59 -12.14 21.13
CA VAL A 118 -34.26 -12.28 21.72
C VAL A 118 -33.35 -11.14 21.25
N THR A 119 -32.15 -11.01 21.83
CA THR A 119 -31.11 -10.06 21.35
C THR A 119 -30.89 -10.21 19.85
N SER A 120 -30.73 -9.08 19.14
CA SER A 120 -30.47 -9.06 17.69
C SER A 120 -29.27 -9.95 17.33
N GLY A 121 -29.39 -10.71 16.25
CA GLY A 121 -28.39 -11.69 15.81
C GLY A 121 -28.55 -13.08 16.43
N TYR A 122 -29.29 -13.23 17.54
CA TYR A 122 -29.63 -14.54 18.09
C TYR A 122 -30.92 -15.05 17.47
N ASN A 123 -30.95 -16.35 17.21
CA ASN A 123 -32.15 -17.08 16.78
C ASN A 123 -32.64 -17.96 17.93
N TYR A 124 -33.88 -18.43 17.82
CA TYR A 124 -34.42 -19.39 18.78
C TYR A 124 -35.39 -20.38 18.12
N TYR A 125 -35.40 -21.61 18.62
CA TYR A 125 -36.23 -22.70 18.10
C TYR A 125 -36.47 -23.77 19.18
N PHE A 126 -37.44 -24.66 18.95
CA PHE A 126 -37.60 -25.85 19.80
C PHE A 126 -36.62 -26.94 19.36
N GLU A 127 -35.93 -27.55 20.32
CA GLU A 127 -35.02 -28.65 20.05
C GLU A 127 -35.20 -29.74 21.10
N LYS A 128 -35.82 -30.85 20.69
CA LYS A 128 -36.01 -32.01 21.56
C LYS A 128 -34.70 -32.46 22.20
N ASN A 129 -33.67 -32.59 21.36
CA ASN A 129 -32.40 -33.19 21.74
C ASN A 129 -31.36 -32.15 22.20
N ALA A 130 -31.81 -31.03 22.79
CA ALA A 130 -30.96 -29.88 23.08
C ALA A 130 -29.80 -30.21 24.03
N ILE A 131 -30.03 -31.13 24.97
CA ILE A 131 -29.03 -31.52 25.96
C ILE A 131 -27.97 -32.38 25.29
N SER A 132 -28.41 -33.38 24.53
CA SER A 132 -27.53 -34.29 23.77
C SER A 132 -26.72 -33.55 22.71
N ASN A 133 -27.37 -32.69 21.91
CA ASN A 133 -26.73 -31.90 20.85
C ASN A 133 -25.71 -30.89 21.39
N SER A 134 -25.88 -30.43 22.63
CA SER A 134 -24.93 -29.54 23.31
C SER A 134 -23.78 -30.29 24.01
N LYS A 135 -23.77 -31.62 23.94
CA LYS A 135 -22.78 -32.50 24.58
C LYS A 135 -22.60 -32.22 26.07
N ILE A 136 -23.70 -31.89 26.74
CA ILE A 136 -23.69 -31.69 28.20
C ILE A 136 -23.37 -33.04 28.86
N LYS A 137 -22.28 -33.10 29.64
CA LYS A 137 -21.78 -34.36 30.22
C LYS A 137 -22.79 -35.03 31.16
N GLU A 138 -23.62 -34.22 31.80
CA GLU A 138 -24.66 -34.67 32.71
C GLU A 138 -25.97 -35.08 32.01
N GLY A 139 -26.01 -35.18 30.67
CA GLY A 139 -27.24 -35.32 29.86
C GLY A 139 -28.10 -36.58 30.08
N ASN A 140 -27.77 -37.43 31.04
CA ASN A 140 -28.58 -38.56 31.51
C ASN A 140 -28.52 -38.71 33.05
N GLN A 141 -28.08 -37.67 33.74
CA GLN A 141 -27.88 -37.64 35.19
C GLN A 141 -28.64 -36.45 35.78
N GLN A 142 -28.98 -36.53 37.06
CA GLN A 142 -29.62 -35.43 37.80
C GLN A 142 -30.87 -34.87 37.10
N ASP A 143 -31.64 -35.77 36.49
CA ASP A 143 -32.87 -35.50 35.72
C ASP A 143 -32.67 -34.50 34.57
N LEU A 144 -31.46 -34.35 34.02
CA LEU A 144 -31.15 -33.46 32.90
C LEU A 144 -31.27 -34.20 31.56
N ASN A 145 -32.51 -34.34 31.11
CA ASN A 145 -32.85 -35.17 29.95
C ASN A 145 -33.31 -34.30 28.77
N ASP A 146 -33.26 -34.86 27.57
CA ASP A 146 -33.90 -34.27 26.39
C ASP A 146 -35.44 -34.21 26.56
N ASP A 147 -36.03 -33.13 26.06
CA ASP A 147 -37.46 -32.80 26.24
C ASP A 147 -37.96 -32.05 25.01
N ASP A 148 -39.14 -32.43 24.53
CA ASP A 148 -39.75 -31.84 23.33
C ASP A 148 -40.07 -30.34 23.49
N ASN A 149 -40.13 -29.81 24.72
CA ASN A 149 -40.44 -28.41 25.01
C ASN A 149 -39.22 -27.53 25.31
N ASN A 150 -38.00 -28.00 25.03
CA ASN A 150 -36.80 -27.19 25.17
C ASN A 150 -36.73 -26.09 24.11
N ILE A 151 -36.51 -24.84 24.52
CA ILE A 151 -36.23 -23.73 23.59
C ILE A 151 -34.75 -23.41 23.64
N VAL A 152 -34.07 -23.43 22.50
CA VAL A 152 -32.67 -23.05 22.37
C VAL A 152 -32.58 -21.69 21.74
N VAL A 153 -32.00 -20.73 22.46
CA VAL A 153 -31.59 -19.41 21.93
C VAL A 153 -30.11 -19.51 21.59
N TYR A 154 -29.69 -19.17 20.37
CA TYR A 154 -28.31 -19.38 19.94
C TYR A 154 -27.85 -18.39 18.87
N GLN A 155 -26.53 -18.21 18.78
CA GLN A 155 -25.86 -17.57 17.67
C GLN A 155 -24.46 -18.17 17.55
N ASN A 156 -24.14 -18.76 16.40
CA ASN A 156 -22.85 -19.41 16.23
C ASN A 156 -21.64 -18.47 16.39
N ASP A 157 -21.73 -17.18 16.03
CA ASP A 157 -20.57 -16.29 16.24
C ASP A 157 -20.42 -15.84 17.70
N ALA A 158 -21.45 -16.01 18.54
CA ALA A 158 -21.50 -15.52 19.92
C ALA A 158 -21.03 -14.05 20.03
N SER A 159 -21.68 -13.15 19.29
CA SER A 159 -21.25 -11.75 19.24
C SER A 159 -21.62 -10.95 20.50
N ALA A 160 -22.52 -11.47 21.34
CA ALA A 160 -22.99 -10.76 22.53
C ALA A 160 -22.44 -11.34 23.84
N GLN A 161 -21.99 -10.44 24.73
CA GLN A 161 -21.72 -10.78 26.12
C GLN A 161 -23.01 -10.94 26.94
N SER A 162 -24.08 -10.24 26.53
CA SER A 162 -25.38 -10.26 27.20
C SER A 162 -26.50 -10.54 26.20
N VAL A 163 -27.35 -11.51 26.52
CA VAL A 163 -28.49 -11.94 25.71
C VAL A 163 -29.77 -11.76 26.51
N ASP A 164 -30.69 -10.98 25.94
CA ASP A 164 -32.03 -10.82 26.46
C ASP A 164 -32.98 -11.79 25.79
N ILE A 165 -33.87 -12.38 26.58
CA ILE A 165 -34.98 -13.21 26.14
C ILE A 165 -36.24 -12.61 26.73
N VAL A 166 -37.16 -12.18 25.87
CA VAL A 166 -38.43 -11.57 26.28
C VAL A 166 -39.54 -12.60 26.10
N THR A 167 -40.25 -12.89 27.18
CA THR A 167 -41.38 -13.82 27.18
C THR A 167 -42.60 -13.22 26.47
N HIS A 168 -43.53 -14.08 26.05
CA HIS A 168 -44.82 -13.65 25.48
C HIS A 168 -45.60 -12.74 26.42
N ASN A 169 -46.41 -11.84 25.86
CA ASN A 169 -47.34 -11.00 26.62
C ASN A 169 -48.81 -11.33 26.32
N ASN A 170 -49.10 -12.60 25.98
CA ASN A 170 -50.44 -13.03 25.59
C ASN A 170 -51.35 -13.25 26.81
N SER A 171 -52.52 -12.59 26.84
CA SER A 171 -53.51 -12.70 27.92
C SER A 171 -54.06 -14.11 28.08
N ASP A 172 -54.21 -14.84 26.99
CA ASP A 172 -54.96 -16.11 26.94
C ASP A 172 -54.08 -17.33 27.27
N TRP A 173 -52.78 -17.11 27.46
CA TRP A 173 -51.82 -18.14 27.81
C TRP A 173 -51.50 -18.06 29.29
N ASP A 174 -51.04 -19.16 29.90
CA ASP A 174 -50.49 -19.11 31.25
C ASP A 174 -49.18 -18.31 31.28
N GLN A 175 -48.62 -18.07 32.46
CA GLN A 175 -47.30 -17.45 32.59
C GLN A 175 -46.22 -18.36 32.01
N PHE A 176 -45.20 -17.77 31.36
CA PHE A 176 -44.06 -18.52 30.86
C PHE A 176 -43.33 -19.20 32.01
N LYS A 177 -43.09 -20.50 31.86
CA LYS A 177 -42.36 -21.29 32.85
C LYS A 177 -41.17 -21.98 32.20
N VAL A 178 -40.09 -22.12 32.97
CA VAL A 178 -38.88 -22.85 32.55
C VAL A 178 -38.31 -23.58 33.75
N ARG A 179 -37.99 -24.86 33.58
CA ARG A 179 -37.48 -25.71 34.65
C ARG A 179 -36.03 -25.39 34.95
N ASP A 180 -35.16 -25.59 33.97
CA ASP A 180 -33.73 -25.31 34.11
C ASP A 180 -33.30 -24.35 33.00
N ILE A 181 -32.40 -23.43 33.32
CA ILE A 181 -31.75 -22.58 32.32
C ILE A 181 -30.30 -23.04 32.22
N ILE A 182 -29.87 -23.43 31.03
CA ILE A 182 -28.51 -23.90 30.78
C ILE A 182 -27.85 -22.95 29.80
N VAL A 183 -26.68 -22.44 30.13
CA VAL A 183 -26.02 -21.39 29.35
C VAL A 183 -24.66 -21.88 28.90
N GLY A 184 -24.48 -22.00 27.58
CA GLY A 184 -23.21 -22.32 26.94
C GLY A 184 -22.43 -21.07 26.61
N VAL A 185 -21.17 -21.01 27.06
CA VAL A 185 -20.27 -19.88 26.84
C VAL A 185 -19.00 -20.31 26.12
N VAL A 186 -18.44 -19.36 25.38
CA VAL A 186 -17.13 -19.44 24.74
C VAL A 186 -16.26 -18.27 25.20
N ASN A 187 -14.94 -18.38 25.02
CA ASN A 187 -14.04 -17.26 25.23
C ASN A 187 -14.26 -16.21 24.13
N GLU A 188 -14.12 -14.95 24.47
CA GLU A 188 -14.06 -13.88 23.49
C GLU A 188 -12.77 -13.98 22.69
N LEU A 189 -12.91 -14.05 21.36
CA LEU A 189 -11.77 -14.08 20.45
C LEU A 189 -11.19 -12.68 20.29
N HIS A 190 -10.00 -12.48 20.86
CA HIS A 190 -9.25 -11.24 20.70
C HIS A 190 -8.22 -11.41 19.58
N VAL A 191 -8.44 -10.70 18.47
CA VAL A 191 -7.57 -10.67 17.28
C VAL A 191 -7.21 -9.24 16.93
N LYS A 192 -5.98 -9.04 16.48
CA LYS A 192 -5.51 -7.76 15.96
C LYS A 192 -4.33 -7.95 15.03
N TYR A 193 -4.21 -7.07 14.05
CA TYR A 193 -2.96 -6.92 13.32
C TYR A 193 -1.85 -6.40 14.25
N GLN A 194 -0.60 -6.73 13.92
CA GLN A 194 0.57 -6.31 14.69
C GLN A 194 0.81 -4.80 14.58
N GLN A 195 0.36 -4.17 13.48
CA GLN A 195 0.39 -2.73 13.25
C GLN A 195 -0.98 -2.25 12.77
N GLU A 196 -1.28 -0.98 13.01
CA GLU A 196 -2.52 -0.36 12.53
C GLU A 196 -2.46 -0.10 11.02
N GLU A 197 -1.28 0.25 10.51
CA GLU A 197 -1.03 0.57 9.12
C GLU A 197 0.31 -0.04 8.67
N TYR A 198 0.36 -0.46 7.41
CA TYR A 198 1.55 -0.98 6.73
C TYR A 198 1.79 -0.21 5.44
N SER A 199 3.05 -0.12 5.02
CA SER A 199 3.42 0.45 3.72
C SER A 199 4.21 -0.55 2.89
N THR A 200 3.99 -0.54 1.58
CA THR A 200 4.74 -1.35 0.62
C THR A 200 4.78 -0.66 -0.73
N TYR A 201 5.56 -1.18 -1.68
CA TYR A 201 5.75 -0.60 -3.01
C TYR A 201 5.19 -1.51 -4.11
N THR A 202 4.64 -0.92 -5.16
CA THR A 202 4.05 -1.65 -6.30
C THR A 202 5.04 -2.56 -7.06
N VAL A 203 6.34 -2.29 -6.96
CA VAL A 203 7.39 -3.11 -7.60
C VAL A 203 7.71 -4.41 -6.84
N GLY A 204 7.15 -4.60 -5.63
CA GLY A 204 7.43 -5.75 -4.74
C GLY A 204 6.53 -6.98 -4.92
N TRP A 205 6.88 -8.06 -4.22
CA TRP A 205 6.17 -9.36 -4.26
C TRP A 205 4.92 -9.45 -3.36
N GLY A 206 4.47 -8.32 -2.82
CA GLY A 206 3.41 -8.25 -1.83
C GLY A 206 3.90 -8.19 -0.37
N ILE A 207 2.94 -8.09 0.55
CA ILE A 207 3.19 -7.97 2.00
C ILE A 207 2.30 -8.95 2.76
N ALA A 208 2.79 -9.49 3.87
CA ALA A 208 2.03 -10.34 4.78
C ALA A 208 1.86 -9.65 6.14
N PRO A 209 0.82 -8.81 6.32
CA PRO A 209 0.52 -8.19 7.60
C PRO A 209 0.28 -9.26 8.67
N GLY A 210 1.14 -9.30 9.70
CA GLY A 210 1.03 -10.27 10.78
C GLY A 210 -0.23 -10.03 11.62
N CYS A 211 -1.03 -11.08 11.83
CA CYS A 211 -2.20 -11.03 12.70
C CYS A 211 -2.01 -11.90 13.94
N THR A 212 -2.20 -11.30 15.11
CA THR A 212 -2.09 -11.98 16.41
C THR A 212 -3.40 -12.67 16.76
N ARG A 213 -3.30 -13.91 17.24
CA ARG A 213 -4.42 -14.72 17.72
C ARG A 213 -3.98 -15.66 18.85
N PRO A 214 -4.90 -16.12 19.72
CA PRO A 214 -4.56 -17.04 20.80
C PRO A 214 -4.06 -18.41 20.29
N ASN A 215 -3.06 -19.01 20.95
CA ASN A 215 -2.44 -20.28 20.54
C ASN A 215 -3.41 -21.47 20.43
N ARG A 216 -4.53 -21.46 21.17
CA ARG A 216 -5.52 -22.54 21.18
C ARG A 216 -6.62 -22.37 20.13
N TYR A 217 -6.66 -21.22 19.44
CA TYR A 217 -7.65 -20.97 18.40
C TYR A 217 -7.28 -21.73 17.13
N THR A 218 -8.22 -22.47 16.56
CA THR A 218 -7.97 -23.40 15.44
C THR A 218 -8.63 -22.97 14.13
N GLY A 219 -9.52 -21.98 14.18
CA GLY A 219 -10.21 -21.49 13.00
C GLY A 219 -9.26 -20.93 11.94
N LEU A 220 -9.62 -21.15 10.68
CA LEU A 220 -8.89 -20.59 9.54
C LEU A 220 -9.49 -19.22 9.19
N PRO A 221 -8.71 -18.13 9.30
CA PRO A 221 -9.19 -16.81 8.92
C PRO A 221 -9.44 -16.74 7.42
N LYS A 222 -10.43 -15.92 7.05
CA LYS A 222 -10.67 -15.49 5.68
C LYS A 222 -10.23 -14.05 5.53
N TYR A 223 -9.62 -13.72 4.41
CA TYR A 223 -9.11 -12.39 4.15
C TYR A 223 -9.86 -11.75 2.99
N LYS A 224 -10.07 -10.44 3.09
CA LYS A 224 -10.59 -9.61 2.00
C LYS A 224 -9.92 -8.25 2.04
N VAL A 225 -9.79 -7.64 0.88
CA VAL A 225 -9.51 -6.20 0.75
C VAL A 225 -10.77 -5.50 0.25
N ASP A 226 -10.91 -4.24 0.58
CA ASP A 226 -12.05 -3.41 0.15
C ASP A 226 -11.93 -2.91 -1.30
N ASN A 227 -10.73 -2.93 -1.88
CA ASN A 227 -10.48 -2.48 -3.24
C ASN A 227 -9.52 -3.40 -4.03
N GLU A 228 -10.10 -4.26 -4.87
CA GLU A 228 -9.35 -5.23 -5.69
C GLU A 228 -8.59 -4.65 -6.89
N TYR A 229 -8.88 -3.39 -7.23
CA TYR A 229 -8.09 -2.64 -8.21
C TYR A 229 -6.70 -2.39 -7.62
N VAL A 230 -6.60 -1.84 -6.41
CA VAL A 230 -5.32 -1.51 -5.76
C VAL A 230 -4.50 -2.75 -5.40
N ALA A 231 -5.13 -3.76 -4.80
CA ALA A 231 -4.44 -4.99 -4.37
C ALA A 231 -5.40 -6.19 -4.32
N THR A 232 -4.88 -7.40 -4.26
CA THR A 232 -5.66 -8.62 -3.97
C THR A 232 -5.08 -9.33 -2.76
N VAL A 233 -5.82 -10.23 -2.12
CA VAL A 233 -5.31 -11.01 -0.99
C VAL A 233 -5.57 -12.49 -1.20
N ASN A 234 -4.59 -13.33 -0.88
CA ASN A 234 -4.74 -14.78 -0.95
C ASN A 234 -5.28 -15.36 0.36
N ASN A 235 -5.56 -16.67 0.37
CA ASN A 235 -6.07 -17.37 1.56
C ASN A 235 -5.11 -17.36 2.77
N GLY A 236 -3.83 -17.06 2.56
CA GLY A 236 -2.82 -16.93 3.62
C GLY A 236 -2.68 -15.52 4.19
N GLY A 237 -3.47 -14.55 3.72
CA GLY A 237 -3.39 -13.16 4.15
C GLY A 237 -2.24 -12.37 3.51
N ILE A 238 -1.62 -12.89 2.45
CA ILE A 238 -0.61 -12.15 1.68
C ILE A 238 -1.32 -11.23 0.69
N VAL A 239 -1.05 -9.93 0.81
CA VAL A 239 -1.58 -8.87 -0.04
C VAL A 239 -0.66 -8.69 -1.24
N ASN A 240 -1.17 -9.02 -2.43
CA ASN A 240 -0.49 -8.82 -3.72
C ASN A 240 -0.91 -7.46 -4.29
N VAL A 241 0.04 -6.55 -4.43
CA VAL A 241 -0.20 -5.17 -4.88
C VAL A 241 -0.25 -5.05 -6.40
N LYS A 242 -1.04 -4.10 -6.91
CA LYS A 242 -1.22 -3.84 -8.35
C LYS A 242 -1.01 -2.38 -8.69
N HIS A 243 -1.75 -1.50 -8.04
CA HIS A 243 -1.76 -0.06 -8.29
C HIS A 243 -1.46 0.70 -6.99
N PRO A 244 -0.91 1.91 -7.07
CA PRO A 244 -0.75 2.76 -5.91
C PRO A 244 -2.11 3.15 -5.32
N GLY A 245 -2.21 3.22 -4.01
CA GLY A 245 -3.47 3.46 -3.31
C GLY A 245 -3.44 2.91 -1.89
N THR A 246 -4.57 2.95 -1.21
CA THR A 246 -4.72 2.37 0.13
C THR A 246 -5.86 1.37 0.12
N VAL A 247 -5.66 0.22 0.76
CA VAL A 247 -6.70 -0.78 1.00
C VAL A 247 -6.88 -1.05 2.48
N VAL A 248 -8.09 -1.41 2.88
CA VAL A 248 -8.38 -1.99 4.18
C VAL A 248 -8.37 -3.51 4.05
N LEU A 249 -7.34 -4.14 4.62
CA LEU A 249 -7.27 -5.59 4.76
C LEU A 249 -8.09 -6.01 5.97
N THR A 250 -9.12 -6.82 5.77
CA THR A 250 -9.95 -7.40 6.84
C THR A 250 -9.70 -8.89 6.96
N ALA A 251 -9.43 -9.36 8.17
CA ALA A 251 -9.42 -10.77 8.52
C ALA A 251 -10.67 -11.12 9.32
N THR A 252 -11.45 -12.08 8.81
CA THR A 252 -12.62 -12.65 9.45
C THR A 252 -12.29 -14.01 10.04
N PHE A 253 -12.42 -14.13 11.35
CA PHE A 253 -12.11 -15.33 12.11
C PHE A 253 -13.42 -16.05 12.45
N PRO A 254 -13.68 -17.25 11.87
CA PRO A 254 -14.87 -18.00 12.22
C PRO A 254 -14.81 -18.45 13.69
N PRO A 255 -15.97 -18.57 14.35
CA PRO A 255 -16.03 -19.17 15.68
C PRO A 255 -15.55 -20.63 15.66
N ASP A 256 -14.99 -21.09 16.77
CA ASP A 256 -14.73 -22.51 17.02
C ASP A 256 -15.40 -22.98 18.33
N GLU A 257 -15.08 -24.19 18.80
CA GLU A 257 -15.64 -24.75 20.04
C GLU A 257 -15.29 -23.91 21.28
N TRP A 258 -14.16 -23.20 21.25
CA TRP A 258 -13.59 -22.51 22.40
C TRP A 258 -13.77 -21.00 22.34
N PHE A 259 -13.93 -20.44 21.14
CA PHE A 259 -13.88 -19.01 20.88
C PHE A 259 -15.07 -18.49 20.07
N SER A 260 -15.49 -17.25 20.35
CA SER A 260 -16.42 -16.50 19.50
C SER A 260 -15.84 -16.23 18.12
N GLY A 261 -16.68 -15.82 17.17
CA GLY A 261 -16.20 -15.20 15.94
C GLY A 261 -15.63 -13.82 16.23
N ALA A 262 -14.72 -13.35 15.37
CA ALA A 262 -14.18 -12.00 15.45
C ALA A 262 -13.72 -11.50 14.08
N GLU A 263 -13.59 -10.19 13.95
CA GLU A 263 -12.97 -9.55 12.80
C GLU A 263 -11.96 -8.51 13.27
N CYS A 264 -10.90 -8.31 12.50
CA CYS A 264 -10.02 -7.17 12.66
C CYS A 264 -9.57 -6.68 11.29
N SER A 265 -9.15 -5.41 11.22
CA SER A 265 -8.67 -4.80 9.99
C SER A 265 -7.42 -3.97 10.21
N THR A 266 -6.68 -3.72 9.12
CA THR A 266 -5.51 -2.85 9.06
C THR A 266 -5.49 -2.16 7.69
N LYS A 267 -4.80 -1.02 7.58
CA LYS A 267 -4.58 -0.36 6.29
C LYS A 267 -3.27 -0.80 5.67
N VAL A 268 -3.26 -0.98 4.36
CA VAL A 268 -2.05 -1.18 3.58
C VAL A 268 -1.94 -0.06 2.55
N HIS A 269 -0.91 0.76 2.69
CA HIS A 269 -0.55 1.81 1.75
C HIS A 269 0.37 1.24 0.69
N VAL A 270 -0.13 1.18 -0.53
CA VAL A 270 0.62 0.79 -1.71
C VAL A 270 1.18 2.05 -2.34
N LEU A 271 2.48 2.22 -2.26
CA LEU A 271 3.21 3.40 -2.71
C LEU A 271 3.84 3.14 -4.08
N ARG A 272 4.04 4.21 -4.84
CA ARG A 272 4.97 4.20 -5.96
C ARG A 272 6.38 4.18 -5.41
N ASP A 273 7.27 3.53 -6.13
CA ASP A 273 8.69 3.52 -5.78
C ASP A 273 9.36 4.81 -6.27
N LYS A 274 10.32 5.30 -5.50
CA LYS A 274 11.06 6.51 -5.85
C LYS A 274 12.42 6.12 -6.39
N VAL A 275 12.64 6.36 -7.69
CA VAL A 275 13.92 6.11 -8.35
C VAL A 275 14.79 7.38 -8.35
N THR A 276 16.09 7.21 -8.12
CA THR A 276 17.10 8.24 -8.33
C THR A 276 18.06 7.78 -9.41
N PHE A 277 18.27 8.63 -10.43
CA PHE A 277 19.24 8.39 -11.49
C PHE A 277 20.53 9.16 -11.18
N THR A 278 21.66 8.50 -11.30
CA THR A 278 22.98 9.13 -11.21
C THR A 278 23.89 8.61 -12.31
N ALA A 279 24.96 9.33 -12.58
CA ALA A 279 26.04 8.89 -13.46
C ALA A 279 27.35 9.45 -12.90
N LYS A 280 28.44 8.69 -13.04
CA LYS A 280 29.78 9.12 -12.65
C LYS A 280 30.63 9.35 -13.89
N ASP A 281 31.59 10.27 -13.75
CA ASP A 281 32.65 10.52 -14.74
C ASP A 281 32.11 10.82 -16.15
N LEU A 282 30.99 11.54 -16.24
CA LEU A 282 30.43 11.98 -17.52
C LEU A 282 31.35 13.04 -18.16
N PRO A 283 31.74 12.87 -19.43
CA PRO A 283 32.50 13.89 -20.13
C PRO A 283 31.64 15.11 -20.40
N ASP A 284 32.25 16.30 -20.36
CA ASP A 284 31.60 17.52 -20.84
C ASP A 284 31.61 17.62 -22.36
N MET A 285 32.56 16.97 -23.02
CA MET A 285 32.82 17.08 -24.45
C MET A 285 32.68 15.73 -25.17
N LEU A 286 31.94 15.71 -26.28
CA LEU A 286 31.78 14.54 -27.14
C LEU A 286 32.18 14.83 -28.59
N TYR A 287 32.74 13.82 -29.25
CA TYR A 287 33.16 13.87 -30.66
C TYR A 287 33.02 12.51 -31.38
N THR A 288 32.81 11.43 -30.63
CA THR A 288 32.52 10.08 -31.13
C THR A 288 31.25 9.54 -30.47
N PRO A 289 30.66 8.45 -30.99
CA PRO A 289 29.57 7.76 -30.32
C PRO A 289 29.92 7.40 -28.86
N TYR A 290 28.92 7.48 -27.98
CA TYR A 290 29.09 7.33 -26.53
C TYR A 290 27.93 6.56 -25.91
N ASP A 291 28.21 5.47 -25.20
CA ASP A 291 27.20 4.66 -24.51
C ASP A 291 26.89 5.24 -23.12
N PHE A 292 26.09 6.31 -23.11
CA PHE A 292 25.64 6.96 -21.89
C PHE A 292 24.75 6.03 -21.04
N ARG A 293 23.99 5.14 -21.68
CA ARG A 293 23.07 4.21 -21.01
C ARG A 293 23.80 3.29 -20.04
N SER A 294 24.98 2.82 -20.41
CA SER A 294 25.81 1.91 -19.60
C SER A 294 26.32 2.54 -18.29
N LEU A 295 26.36 3.87 -18.20
CA LEU A 295 26.89 4.60 -17.04
C LEU A 295 25.81 5.05 -16.06
N LEU A 296 24.55 4.94 -16.47
CA LEU A 296 23.43 5.29 -15.61
C LEU A 296 23.30 4.28 -14.47
N GLN A 297 23.35 4.79 -13.25
CA GLN A 297 23.09 4.07 -12.02
C GLN A 297 21.71 4.47 -11.48
N THR A 298 21.03 3.49 -10.92
CA THR A 298 19.71 3.67 -10.31
C THR A 298 19.73 3.18 -8.87
N SER A 299 19.14 3.96 -7.97
CA SER A 299 18.72 3.49 -6.66
C SER A 299 17.22 3.70 -6.50
N THR A 300 16.57 2.83 -5.75
CA THR A 300 15.13 2.91 -5.46
C THR A 300 14.90 2.90 -3.96
N LEU A 301 13.80 3.50 -3.51
CA LEU A 301 13.45 3.53 -2.10
C LEU A 301 13.01 2.16 -1.57
N SER A 302 12.52 1.29 -2.45
CA SER A 302 12.17 -0.09 -2.13
C SER A 302 13.35 -1.06 -2.10
N ASP A 303 14.57 -0.60 -2.43
CA ASP A 303 15.77 -1.40 -2.65
C ASP A 303 15.60 -2.50 -3.74
N LYS A 304 14.61 -2.33 -4.63
CA LYS A 304 14.41 -3.22 -5.80
C LYS A 304 15.06 -2.65 -7.06
N GLU A 305 15.47 -3.54 -7.95
CA GLU A 305 16.00 -3.13 -9.25
C GLU A 305 14.98 -2.31 -10.03
N PHE A 306 15.46 -1.22 -10.64
CA PHE A 306 14.64 -0.38 -11.51
C PHE A 306 14.29 -1.14 -12.80
N ARG A 307 13.01 -1.09 -13.19
CA ARG A 307 12.49 -1.74 -14.41
C ARG A 307 12.75 -0.84 -15.60
N TRP A 308 13.82 -1.14 -16.32
CA TRP A 308 14.23 -0.41 -17.52
C TRP A 308 13.26 -0.59 -18.70
N ASP A 309 12.46 -1.64 -18.69
CA ASP A 309 11.43 -1.97 -19.67
C ASP A 309 10.07 -1.39 -19.29
N ASN A 310 10.02 -0.13 -18.83
CA ASN A 310 8.76 0.56 -18.54
C ASN A 310 8.45 1.66 -19.57
N PRO A 311 7.20 1.76 -20.08
CA PRO A 311 6.88 2.61 -21.22
C PRO A 311 6.92 4.12 -20.92
N GLN A 312 6.89 4.51 -19.63
CA GLN A 312 7.01 5.91 -19.19
C GLN A 312 8.46 6.33 -18.90
N PHE A 313 9.43 5.46 -19.21
CA PHE A 313 10.85 5.78 -19.16
C PHE A 313 11.36 6.18 -20.54
N SER A 314 12.16 7.25 -20.59
CA SER A 314 12.79 7.70 -21.82
C SER A 314 14.16 8.35 -21.58
N ILE A 315 15.02 8.26 -22.59
CA ILE A 315 16.26 9.03 -22.68
C ILE A 315 16.18 9.82 -23.98
N THR A 316 16.24 11.14 -23.88
CA THR A 316 16.00 12.05 -25.01
C THR A 316 17.11 13.09 -25.12
N SER A 317 17.26 13.66 -26.31
CA SER A 317 18.18 14.76 -26.57
C SER A 317 17.39 16.04 -26.85
N SER A 318 17.81 17.17 -26.27
CA SER A 318 17.23 18.48 -26.56
C SER A 318 17.53 18.98 -27.98
N ASN A 319 18.56 18.42 -28.64
CA ASN A 319 18.95 18.81 -29.99
C ASN A 319 19.57 17.62 -30.76
N SER A 320 18.73 16.85 -31.44
CA SER A 320 19.14 15.65 -32.20
C SER A 320 20.02 15.96 -33.42
N SER A 321 19.96 17.18 -33.95
CA SER A 321 20.81 17.65 -35.04
C SER A 321 22.27 17.87 -34.60
N VAL A 322 22.51 18.01 -33.30
CA VAL A 322 23.86 18.10 -32.71
C VAL A 322 24.27 16.73 -32.16
N LEU A 323 23.41 16.14 -31.33
CA LEU A 323 23.64 14.87 -30.65
C LEU A 323 22.36 14.04 -30.67
N SER A 324 22.32 13.05 -31.55
CA SER A 324 21.22 12.08 -31.57
C SER A 324 21.34 11.11 -30.38
N CYS A 325 20.20 10.64 -29.89
CA CYS A 325 20.11 9.71 -28.77
C CYS A 325 19.17 8.56 -29.15
N ASP A 326 19.68 7.34 -29.12
CA ASP A 326 18.92 6.11 -29.35
C ASP A 326 19.03 5.23 -28.10
N ASN A 327 18.01 5.29 -27.25
CA ASN A 327 17.96 4.60 -25.96
C ASN A 327 19.23 4.78 -25.10
N GLY A 328 19.80 5.99 -25.12
CA GLY A 328 21.03 6.34 -24.41
C GLY A 328 22.35 6.00 -25.13
N MET A 329 22.31 5.44 -26.33
CA MET A 329 23.44 5.48 -27.27
C MET A 329 23.48 6.86 -27.94
N LEU A 330 24.51 7.64 -27.63
CA LEU A 330 24.65 9.00 -28.15
C LEU A 330 25.52 9.01 -29.40
N LYS A 331 25.12 9.74 -30.44
CA LYS A 331 25.90 9.86 -31.68
C LYS A 331 25.94 11.33 -32.15
N PRO A 332 27.14 11.94 -32.20
CA PRO A 332 27.32 13.25 -32.83
C PRO A 332 26.83 13.25 -34.28
N SER A 333 26.05 14.26 -34.66
CA SER A 333 25.37 14.33 -35.96
C SER A 333 26.11 15.20 -37.00
N GLY A 334 27.38 15.54 -36.74
CA GLY A 334 28.23 16.33 -37.64
C GLY A 334 28.16 17.85 -37.46
N THR A 335 27.15 18.36 -36.74
CA THR A 335 27.06 19.77 -36.33
C THR A 335 27.54 19.94 -34.89
N SER A 336 28.48 20.86 -34.68
CA SER A 336 28.95 21.24 -33.35
C SER A 336 27.90 22.07 -32.61
N GLY A 337 27.73 21.84 -31.32
CA GLY A 337 26.72 22.52 -30.52
C GLY A 337 26.59 21.95 -29.13
N GLU A 338 25.59 22.43 -28.39
CA GLU A 338 25.21 21.86 -27.10
C GLU A 338 23.96 21.02 -27.23
N ALA A 339 23.92 19.88 -26.54
CA ALA A 339 22.75 19.05 -26.42
C ALA A 339 22.64 18.51 -24.99
N THR A 340 21.45 18.67 -24.40
CA THR A 340 21.13 18.12 -23.08
C THR A 340 20.49 16.76 -23.27
N ILE A 341 21.08 15.75 -22.66
CA ILE A 341 20.49 14.42 -22.57
C ILE A 341 19.69 14.34 -21.29
N THR A 342 18.41 14.04 -21.40
CA THR A 342 17.48 13.94 -20.29
C THR A 342 17.01 12.50 -20.14
N VAL A 343 17.30 11.91 -18.99
CA VAL A 343 16.69 10.67 -18.50
C VAL A 343 15.43 11.06 -17.75
N ARG A 344 14.28 10.52 -18.16
CA ARG A 344 12.98 10.86 -17.57
C ARG A 344 12.19 9.60 -17.27
N GLN A 345 11.79 9.48 -16.01
CA GLN A 345 10.72 8.60 -15.55
C GLN A 345 9.49 9.48 -15.31
N GLU A 346 8.43 9.27 -16.07
CA GLU A 346 7.13 9.89 -15.74
C GLU A 346 6.41 9.09 -14.66
N GLU A 347 5.42 9.70 -14.00
CA GLU A 347 4.60 8.99 -13.03
C GLU A 347 3.84 7.84 -13.71
N ASN A 348 3.89 6.65 -13.11
CA ASN A 348 3.07 5.51 -13.51
C ASN A 348 2.70 4.66 -12.28
N ASP A 349 2.17 3.46 -12.49
CA ASP A 349 1.81 2.59 -11.36
C ASP A 349 3.01 2.13 -10.52
N PHE A 350 4.22 2.13 -11.11
CA PHE A 350 5.43 1.64 -10.47
C PHE A 350 6.24 2.73 -9.79
N TYR A 351 6.37 3.89 -10.44
CA TYR A 351 7.35 4.90 -10.08
C TYR A 351 6.75 6.30 -9.94
N GLU A 352 7.27 7.03 -8.96
CA GLU A 352 7.16 8.49 -8.88
C GLU A 352 7.94 9.14 -10.03
N PRO A 353 7.59 10.38 -10.43
CA PRO A 353 8.33 11.08 -11.46
C PRO A 353 9.77 11.38 -11.00
N ALA A 354 10.73 11.11 -11.87
CA ALA A 354 12.14 11.37 -11.62
C ALA A 354 12.85 11.78 -12.91
N SER A 355 13.89 12.62 -12.78
CA SER A 355 14.68 13.04 -13.93
C SER A 355 16.13 13.28 -13.57
N PHE A 356 17.01 12.98 -14.51
CA PHE A 356 18.41 13.37 -14.49
C PHE A 356 18.75 13.97 -15.85
N SER A 357 19.62 14.97 -15.88
CA SER A 357 20.03 15.60 -17.13
C SER A 357 21.49 15.99 -17.10
N HIS A 358 22.15 15.86 -18.24
CA HIS A 358 23.53 16.30 -18.44
C HIS A 358 23.65 16.95 -19.81
N THR A 359 24.37 18.08 -19.87
CA THR A 359 24.61 18.81 -21.13
C THR A 359 25.99 18.48 -21.65
N PHE A 360 26.02 17.98 -22.89
CA PHE A 360 27.24 17.71 -23.62
C PHE A 360 27.50 18.83 -24.64
N ILE A 361 28.78 19.16 -24.78
CA ILE A 361 29.30 20.02 -25.85
C ILE A 361 29.86 19.09 -26.94
N VAL A 362 29.26 19.13 -28.12
CA VAL A 362 29.71 18.37 -29.28
C VAL A 362 30.61 19.26 -30.12
N VAL A 363 31.81 18.78 -30.41
CA VAL A 363 32.80 19.47 -31.26
C VAL A 363 33.39 18.51 -32.29
N ARG A 364 33.86 19.07 -33.41
CA ARG A 364 34.63 18.33 -34.41
C ARG A 364 36.09 18.24 -34.00
N ARG A 365 36.74 17.13 -34.34
CA ARG A 365 38.18 16.89 -34.12
C ARG A 365 38.83 16.29 -35.35
N ASP A 366 40.13 16.55 -35.51
CA ASP A 366 40.96 15.78 -36.43
C ASP A 366 41.46 14.46 -35.79
N GLN A 367 42.21 13.70 -36.58
CA GLN A 367 42.77 12.40 -36.17
C GLN A 367 43.73 12.49 -34.98
N ASN A 368 44.30 13.68 -34.70
CA ASN A 368 45.22 13.92 -33.59
C ASN A 368 44.50 14.43 -32.34
N GLY A 369 43.16 14.53 -32.38
CA GLY A 369 42.36 15.05 -31.28
C GLY A 369 42.33 16.57 -31.19
N THR A 370 42.82 17.29 -32.20
CA THR A 370 42.76 18.76 -32.27
C THR A 370 41.34 19.20 -32.59
N VAL A 371 40.79 20.12 -31.79
CA VAL A 371 39.47 20.73 -32.02
C VAL A 371 39.49 21.56 -33.31
N LEU A 372 38.48 21.36 -34.15
CA LEU A 372 38.32 22.08 -35.41
C LEU A 372 37.35 23.24 -35.24
N ILE A 373 37.72 24.42 -35.73
CA ILE A 373 36.92 25.64 -35.61
C ILE A 373 36.77 26.26 -37.00
N LYS A 374 35.57 26.19 -37.58
CA LYS A 374 35.26 26.78 -38.90
C LYS A 374 34.41 28.05 -38.84
N ASP A 375 33.77 28.32 -37.71
CA ASP A 375 32.81 29.40 -37.55
C ASP A 375 32.77 29.95 -36.12
N ALA A 376 32.05 31.06 -35.94
CA ALA A 376 31.92 31.75 -34.65
C ALA A 376 31.23 30.89 -33.57
N ASN A 377 30.34 29.97 -33.96
CA ASN A 377 29.68 29.08 -33.01
C ASN A 377 30.69 28.05 -32.46
N GLU A 378 31.50 27.43 -33.32
CA GLU A 378 32.56 26.52 -32.87
C GLU A 378 33.62 27.23 -32.02
N TRP A 379 33.95 28.50 -32.32
CA TRP A 379 34.82 29.31 -31.47
C TRP A 379 34.23 29.47 -30.06
N LYS A 380 32.94 29.82 -29.98
CA LYS A 380 32.23 29.97 -28.71
C LYS A 380 32.22 28.68 -27.89
N LEU A 381 31.99 27.53 -28.53
CA LEU A 381 32.03 26.22 -27.85
C LEU A 381 33.44 25.90 -27.34
N PHE A 382 34.48 26.20 -28.13
CA PHE A 382 35.87 26.04 -27.70
C PHE A 382 36.19 26.91 -26.47
N CYS A 383 35.84 28.21 -26.49
CA CYS A 383 35.99 29.08 -25.33
C CYS A 383 35.24 28.52 -24.11
N LYS A 384 34.02 28.01 -24.29
CA LYS A 384 33.22 27.40 -23.21
C LYS A 384 33.90 26.18 -22.59
N LEU A 385 34.46 25.30 -23.42
CA LEU A 385 35.20 24.12 -22.96
C LEU A 385 36.41 24.51 -22.10
N VAL A 386 37.15 25.55 -22.50
CA VAL A 386 38.30 26.05 -21.73
C VAL A 386 37.83 26.75 -20.46
N ASN A 387 36.95 27.74 -20.59
CA ASN A 387 36.62 28.69 -19.53
C ASN A 387 35.66 28.11 -18.49
N ASP A 388 34.68 27.34 -18.91
CA ASP A 388 33.60 26.87 -18.03
C ASP A 388 33.82 25.43 -17.59
N LYS A 389 34.45 24.61 -18.45
CA LYS A 389 34.71 23.18 -18.20
C LYS A 389 36.14 22.87 -17.79
N GLY A 390 37.01 23.88 -17.74
CA GLY A 390 38.40 23.72 -17.31
C GLY A 390 39.27 22.86 -18.24
N MET A 391 38.85 22.63 -19.48
CA MET A 391 39.60 21.85 -20.47
C MET A 391 40.71 22.70 -21.08
N THR A 392 41.65 23.19 -20.26
CA THR A 392 42.64 24.21 -20.63
C THR A 392 43.70 23.75 -21.62
N ASN A 393 44.01 22.45 -21.67
CA ASN A 393 45.04 21.86 -22.52
C ASN A 393 44.53 21.41 -23.90
N LEU A 394 43.34 21.85 -24.33
CA LEU A 394 42.80 21.50 -25.63
C LEU A 394 43.61 22.11 -26.75
N ASN A 395 44.09 21.31 -27.69
CA ASN A 395 44.60 21.83 -28.96
C ASN A 395 43.43 22.22 -29.87
N ALA A 396 43.57 23.33 -30.59
CA ALA A 396 42.58 23.79 -31.55
C ALA A 396 43.23 24.35 -32.81
N LYS A 397 42.51 24.28 -33.93
CA LYS A 397 42.92 24.92 -35.18
C LYS A 397 41.74 25.53 -35.94
N LEU A 398 42.03 26.62 -36.65
CA LEU A 398 41.08 27.24 -37.57
C LEU A 398 41.02 26.47 -38.90
N GLU A 399 39.83 26.42 -39.50
CA GLU A 399 39.60 25.87 -40.85
C GLU A 399 39.08 26.92 -41.85
N ALA A 400 38.81 28.13 -41.37
CA ALA A 400 38.35 29.26 -42.16
C ALA A 400 38.70 30.57 -41.45
N ASP A 401 38.59 31.68 -42.17
CA ASP A 401 38.54 33.00 -41.56
C ASP A 401 37.22 33.14 -40.79
N ILE A 402 37.28 33.63 -39.55
CA ILE A 402 36.13 33.69 -38.65
C ILE A 402 35.92 35.14 -38.21
N ASN A 403 34.68 35.60 -38.30
CA ASN A 403 34.24 36.84 -37.66
C ASN A 403 33.34 36.51 -36.48
N LEU A 404 33.72 36.97 -35.28
CA LEU A 404 33.03 36.68 -34.02
C LEU A 404 31.89 37.65 -33.69
N ASP A 405 31.54 38.53 -34.63
CA ASP A 405 30.57 39.61 -34.44
C ASP A 405 30.85 40.44 -33.17
N ASN A 406 29.88 41.25 -32.73
CA ASN A 406 30.01 42.08 -31.52
C ASN A 406 29.97 41.23 -30.23
N ASN A 407 30.75 41.64 -29.22
CA ASN A 407 30.89 40.95 -27.93
C ASN A 407 31.47 39.53 -28.06
N SER A 408 32.60 39.45 -28.77
CA SER A 408 33.31 38.19 -28.99
C SER A 408 33.66 37.49 -27.67
N THR A 409 33.37 36.20 -27.58
CA THR A 409 33.79 35.38 -26.44
C THR A 409 35.32 35.23 -26.46
N ILE A 410 35.97 35.42 -25.32
CA ILE A 410 37.44 35.31 -25.17
C ILE A 410 37.82 33.97 -24.55
N VAL A 411 39.02 33.48 -24.79
CA VAL A 411 39.52 32.21 -24.25
C VAL A 411 40.51 32.44 -23.10
N GLY A 412 40.40 31.60 -22.07
CA GLY A 412 41.18 31.67 -20.85
C GLY A 412 40.54 32.54 -19.77
N THR A 413 40.61 32.09 -18.52
CA THR A 413 40.24 32.87 -17.33
C THR A 413 41.37 32.80 -16.30
N GLU A 414 41.21 33.46 -15.15
CA GLU A 414 42.21 33.39 -14.08
C GLU A 414 42.34 31.97 -13.52
N GLU A 415 41.20 31.30 -13.34
CA GLU A 415 41.13 29.92 -12.86
C GLU A 415 41.48 28.91 -13.96
N HIS A 416 41.07 29.19 -15.20
CA HIS A 416 41.24 28.30 -16.35
C HIS A 416 42.10 28.95 -17.43
N LYS A 417 43.39 29.16 -17.12
CA LYS A 417 44.35 29.70 -18.08
C LYS A 417 44.51 28.71 -19.24
N TYR A 418 44.31 29.17 -20.48
CA TYR A 418 44.48 28.31 -21.64
C TYR A 418 45.93 27.85 -21.75
N ALA A 419 46.15 26.61 -22.17
CA ALA A 419 47.46 25.94 -22.14
C ALA A 419 47.69 25.00 -23.35
N GLY A 420 46.74 24.96 -24.29
CA GLY A 420 46.86 24.16 -25.50
C GLY A 420 47.67 24.84 -26.61
N THR A 421 47.81 24.14 -27.72
CA THR A 421 48.30 24.70 -28.98
C THR A 421 47.12 25.22 -29.80
N PHE A 422 47.15 26.50 -30.16
CA PHE A 422 46.22 27.13 -31.09
C PHE A 422 46.91 27.41 -32.43
N ASP A 423 46.51 26.70 -33.49
CA ASP A 423 47.05 26.89 -34.84
C ASP A 423 46.04 27.62 -35.73
N GLY A 424 46.34 28.86 -36.09
CA GLY A 424 45.49 29.64 -37.00
C GLY A 424 45.50 29.12 -38.42
N GLN A 425 46.44 28.22 -38.81
CA GLN A 425 46.52 27.64 -40.15
C GLN A 425 46.61 28.68 -41.30
N GLY A 426 47.03 29.91 -40.98
CA GLY A 426 47.08 31.05 -41.90
C GLY A 426 45.78 31.86 -41.98
N HIS A 427 44.74 31.46 -41.24
CA HIS A 427 43.45 32.14 -41.21
C HIS A 427 43.43 33.35 -40.28
N THR A 428 42.42 34.20 -40.49
CA THR A 428 42.17 35.42 -39.72
C THR A 428 41.00 35.22 -38.74
N LEU A 429 41.22 35.54 -37.47
CA LEU A 429 40.17 35.69 -36.46
C LEU A 429 39.87 37.17 -36.27
N THR A 430 38.69 37.59 -36.72
CA THR A 430 38.18 38.96 -36.54
C THR A 430 37.37 39.04 -35.25
N VAL A 431 37.82 39.89 -34.33
CA VAL A 431 37.28 40.00 -32.98
C VAL A 431 36.72 41.40 -32.71
N HIS A 432 35.65 41.48 -31.92
CA HIS A 432 35.14 42.73 -31.37
C HIS A 432 34.94 42.54 -29.86
N VAL A 433 35.99 42.82 -29.10
CA VAL A 433 36.04 42.63 -27.64
C VAL A 433 35.97 43.98 -26.95
N VAL A 434 34.97 44.15 -26.09
CA VAL A 434 34.90 45.26 -25.12
C VAL A 434 35.22 44.69 -23.74
N GLY A 435 36.18 45.31 -23.05
CA GLY A 435 36.95 44.67 -21.99
C GLY A 435 36.18 44.11 -20.80
N VAL A 436 36.78 43.08 -20.20
CA VAL A 436 36.27 42.30 -19.05
C VAL A 436 37.10 42.50 -17.78
N GLY A 437 38.10 43.37 -17.83
CA GLY A 437 39.13 43.49 -16.79
C GLY A 437 40.46 43.97 -17.37
N GLN A 438 41.49 43.99 -16.54
CA GLN A 438 42.87 44.16 -17.00
C GLN A 438 43.23 43.08 -18.03
N GLY A 439 44.12 43.41 -18.97
CA GLY A 439 44.63 42.48 -19.99
C GLY A 439 43.55 42.01 -20.97
N THR A 440 42.62 42.87 -21.39
CA THR A 440 41.58 42.46 -22.35
C THR A 440 42.22 42.07 -23.68
N ALA A 441 42.00 40.83 -24.12
CA ALA A 441 42.45 40.29 -25.40
C ALA A 441 41.63 39.04 -25.78
N PRO A 442 41.63 38.60 -27.05
CA PRO A 442 40.96 37.36 -27.47
C PRO A 442 41.43 36.13 -26.70
N PHE A 443 42.73 36.04 -26.42
CA PHE A 443 43.30 35.09 -25.46
C PHE A 443 43.59 35.84 -24.16
N HIS A 444 42.66 35.80 -23.22
CA HIS A 444 42.74 36.63 -22.02
C HIS A 444 43.89 36.21 -21.11
N ARG A 445 43.92 34.93 -20.74
CA ARG A 445 44.94 34.38 -19.83
C ARG A 445 45.45 33.05 -20.34
N THR A 446 46.76 32.94 -20.44
CA THR A 446 47.45 31.79 -21.01
C THR A 446 48.59 31.33 -20.10
N ASN A 447 48.81 30.02 -20.00
CA ASN A 447 49.94 29.41 -19.32
C ASN A 447 50.45 28.20 -20.12
N GLY A 448 51.66 28.28 -20.69
CA GLY A 448 52.19 27.19 -21.51
C GLY A 448 51.52 27.05 -22.88
N THR A 449 50.74 28.05 -23.31
CA THR A 449 50.07 28.05 -24.62
C THR A 449 51.09 28.20 -25.74
N THR A 450 50.82 27.60 -26.90
CA THR A 450 51.48 27.94 -28.17
C THR A 450 50.46 28.53 -29.13
N ILE A 451 50.66 29.74 -29.65
CA ILE A 451 49.80 30.34 -30.68
C ILE A 451 50.63 30.58 -31.94
N LYS A 452 50.23 29.98 -33.06
CA LYS A 452 50.98 30.08 -34.33
C LYS A 452 50.05 30.25 -35.52
N ASN A 453 50.62 30.80 -36.60
CA ASN A 453 49.95 30.94 -37.91
C ASN A 453 48.59 31.63 -37.85
N LEU A 454 48.38 32.55 -36.90
CA LEU A 454 47.10 33.23 -36.68
C LEU A 454 47.25 34.71 -36.97
N THR A 455 46.32 35.24 -37.77
CA THR A 455 46.14 36.69 -37.92
C THR A 455 44.96 37.13 -37.04
N ILE A 456 45.13 38.16 -36.22
CA ILE A 456 44.02 38.81 -35.50
C ILE A 456 43.64 40.10 -36.21
N ALA A 457 42.35 40.30 -36.44
CA ALA A 457 41.78 41.53 -36.97
C ALA A 457 40.64 42.03 -36.06
N GLY A 458 40.14 43.24 -36.31
CA GLY A 458 39.00 43.82 -35.58
C GLY A 458 39.41 44.79 -34.47
N THR A 459 38.63 44.84 -33.38
CA THR A 459 38.75 45.87 -32.33
C THR A 459 38.80 45.26 -30.93
N VAL A 460 39.76 45.70 -30.13
CA VAL A 460 39.87 45.39 -28.69
C VAL A 460 39.88 46.70 -27.91
N THR A 461 38.83 46.97 -27.14
CA THR A 461 38.64 48.24 -26.44
C THR A 461 38.47 48.04 -24.95
N ALA A 462 39.05 48.92 -24.14
CA ALA A 462 38.77 48.97 -22.70
C ALA A 462 37.35 49.52 -22.44
N PRO A 463 36.73 49.19 -21.29
CA PRO A 463 35.49 49.84 -20.86
C PRO A 463 35.64 51.37 -20.77
N ALA A 464 34.56 52.11 -21.00
CA ALA A 464 34.57 53.56 -20.85
C ALA A 464 34.79 53.95 -19.37
N ASN A 465 35.57 55.01 -19.13
CA ASN A 465 35.81 55.62 -17.80
C ASN A 465 36.51 54.72 -16.77
N THR A 466 37.37 53.79 -17.18
CA THR A 466 38.17 52.96 -16.27
C THR A 466 39.67 53.21 -16.40
N ASP A 467 40.29 53.71 -15.33
CA ASP A 467 41.75 53.84 -15.22
C ASP A 467 42.39 52.45 -14.99
N ASN A 468 43.61 52.23 -15.52
CA ASN A 468 44.41 50.98 -15.36
C ASN A 468 43.92 49.71 -16.10
N TYR A 469 43.17 49.86 -17.19
CA TYR A 469 42.84 48.76 -18.10
C TYR A 469 43.79 48.77 -19.30
N HIS A 470 44.45 47.64 -19.54
CA HIS A 470 45.32 47.44 -20.71
C HIS A 470 44.63 46.50 -21.71
N THR A 471 44.70 46.83 -22.99
CA THR A 471 44.22 45.99 -24.09
C THR A 471 45.41 45.42 -24.87
N ALA A 472 45.26 44.20 -25.38
CA ALA A 472 46.26 43.58 -26.23
C ALA A 472 45.60 42.94 -27.45
N GLY A 473 46.32 42.94 -28.57
CA GLY A 473 45.81 42.42 -29.85
C GLY A 473 45.77 40.89 -29.94
N LEU A 474 46.46 40.16 -29.06
CA LEU A 474 46.52 38.70 -29.09
C LEU A 474 46.34 38.09 -27.69
N VAL A 475 47.30 38.32 -26.79
CA VAL A 475 47.29 37.77 -25.43
C VAL A 475 47.28 38.88 -24.37
N GLY A 476 46.40 38.75 -23.39
CA GLY A 476 46.24 39.69 -22.28
C GLY A 476 47.29 39.50 -21.18
N PHE A 477 47.31 38.29 -20.61
CA PHE A 477 48.33 37.83 -19.68
C PHE A 477 48.91 36.51 -20.14
N SER A 478 50.24 36.44 -20.14
CA SER A 478 50.99 35.29 -20.62
C SER A 478 51.95 34.76 -19.57
N GLU A 479 51.86 33.47 -19.29
CA GLU A 479 52.86 32.70 -18.55
C GLU A 479 53.41 31.63 -19.50
N ASN A 480 54.73 31.54 -19.68
CA ASN A 480 55.37 30.51 -20.51
C ASN A 480 54.76 30.31 -21.92
N THR A 481 54.21 31.36 -22.52
CA THR A 481 53.47 31.29 -23.79
C THR A 481 54.39 31.61 -24.97
N THR A 482 54.29 30.82 -26.04
CA THR A 482 55.13 30.93 -27.25
C THR A 482 54.32 31.30 -28.47
#